data_AF-A0A4Q1HPK9-F1
#
_entry.id   AF-A0A4Q1HPK9-F1
#
_cell.length_a   1.000
_cell.length_b   1.000
_cell.length_c   1.000
_cell.angle_alpha   90.00
_cell.angle_beta   90.00
_cell.angle_gamma   90.00
#
_symmetry.space_group_name_H-M   'P 1'
#
loop_
_entity.id
_entity.type
_entity.pdbx_description
1 polymer ?
#
loop_
_entity_poly.entity_id
_entity_poly.type
_entity_poly.pdbx_seq_one_letter_code
_entity_poly.pdbx_strand_id
1 'polypeptide(L)'
;MTSLLDIELLRDLYPDPQARCRFLRRAHDVLRADRQALQAAMARRDHGDARQLAHRLQGTAAFLNGARESTLELFRALNQALAQGDVALLPGRCEPTLTYLSSLEAALLRATEDRATTGRKKKEMTN
;
A
#
# COMPACT_ATOMS: atom_id res chain seq x y z
N MET A 1 -8.32 12.21 -12.37
CA MET A 1 -8.34 11.12 -11.36
C MET A 1 -6.96 11.11 -10.72
N THR A 2 -6.85 11.46 -9.44
CA THR A 2 -5.60 11.36 -8.68
C THR A 2 -5.20 9.89 -8.63
N SER A 3 -4.04 9.56 -9.19
CA SER A 3 -3.51 8.20 -9.14
C SER A 3 -3.27 7.81 -7.69
N LEU A 4 -3.66 6.59 -7.29
CA LEU A 4 -3.38 6.02 -5.96
C LEU A 4 -1.88 5.87 -5.67
N LEU A 5 -1.07 5.86 -6.72
CA LEU A 5 0.39 5.81 -6.68
C LEU A 5 0.96 7.10 -7.24
N ASP A 6 2.01 7.61 -6.61
CA ASP A 6 2.84 8.66 -7.16
C ASP A 6 3.84 8.06 -8.15
N ILE A 7 3.37 7.83 -9.38
CA ILE A 7 4.18 7.20 -10.43
C ILE A 7 5.34 8.09 -10.85
N GLU A 8 5.22 9.41 -10.77
CA GLU A 8 6.30 10.33 -11.14
C GLU A 8 7.42 10.27 -10.10
N LEU A 9 7.11 10.32 -8.80
CA LEU A 9 8.10 10.08 -7.75
C LEU A 9 8.82 8.74 -7.92
N LEU A 10 8.07 7.67 -8.22
CA LEU A 10 8.66 6.35 -8.43
C LEU A 10 9.53 6.27 -9.70
N ARG A 11 9.25 7.08 -10.72
CA ARG A 11 10.10 7.19 -11.92
C ARG A 11 11.40 7.93 -11.61
N ASP A 12 11.35 8.96 -10.78
CA ASP A 12 12.53 9.72 -10.38
C ASP A 12 13.46 8.89 -9.48
N LEU A 13 12.88 8.17 -8.50
CA LEU A 13 13.65 7.32 -7.58
C LEU A 13 14.18 6.04 -8.23
N TYR A 14 13.43 5.48 -9.18
CA TYR A 14 13.80 4.25 -9.88
C TYR A 14 13.70 4.48 -11.39
N PRO A 15 14.68 5.15 -12.02
CA PRO A 15 14.61 5.49 -13.44
C PRO A 15 14.60 4.23 -14.32
N ASP A 16 15.39 3.21 -13.97
CA ASP A 16 15.42 1.93 -14.65
C ASP A 16 14.06 1.20 -14.56
N PRO A 17 13.41 0.89 -15.69
CA PRO A 17 12.11 0.21 -15.68
C PRO A 17 12.13 -1.17 -15.01
N GLN A 18 13.24 -1.91 -15.09
CA GLN A 18 13.31 -3.25 -14.47
C GLN A 18 13.43 -3.15 -12.95
N ALA A 19 14.29 -2.27 -12.45
CA ALA A 19 14.43 -1.98 -11.02
C ALA A 19 13.11 -1.47 -10.45
N ARG A 20 12.42 -0.56 -11.13
CA ARG A 20 11.10 -0.07 -10.72
C ARG A 20 10.06 -1.19 -10.70
N CYS A 21 10.05 -2.09 -11.68
CA CYS A 21 9.15 -3.24 -11.67
C CYS A 21 9.43 -4.21 -10.51
N ARG A 22 10.71 -4.50 -10.23
CA ARG A 22 11.12 -5.29 -9.05
C ARG A 22 10.68 -4.63 -7.75
N PHE A 23 10.88 -3.31 -7.64
CA PHE A 23 10.45 -2.52 -6.50
C PHE A 23 8.93 -2.60 -6.30
N LEU A 24 8.14 -2.36 -7.35
CA LEU A 24 6.68 -2.40 -7.29
C LEU A 24 6.15 -3.78 -6.87
N ARG A 25 6.72 -4.87 -7.40
CA ARG A 25 6.38 -6.24 -6.97
C ARG A 25 6.72 -6.47 -5.50
N ARG A 26 7.91 -6.07 -5.07
CA ARG A 26 8.31 -6.21 -3.66
C ARG A 26 7.42 -5.38 -2.73
N ALA A 27 7.08 -4.16 -3.12
CA ALA A 27 6.18 -3.30 -2.38
C ALA A 27 4.78 -3.93 -2.26
N HIS A 28 4.28 -4.52 -3.35
CA HIS A 28 3.02 -5.27 -3.33
C HIS A 28 3.07 -6.42 -2.32
N ASP A 29 4.11 -7.26 -2.37
CA ASP A 29 4.22 -8.43 -1.50
C ASP A 29 4.31 -8.04 -0.02
N VAL A 30 5.10 -7.01 0.29
CA VAL A 30 5.23 -6.48 1.67
C VAL A 30 3.90 -5.87 2.13
N LEU A 31 3.27 -5.03 1.31
CA LEU A 31 1.99 -4.40 1.65
C LEU A 31 0.90 -5.45 1.93
N ARG A 32 0.82 -6.47 1.08
CA ARG A 32 -0.12 -7.59 1.23
C ARG A 32 0.14 -8.37 2.51
N ALA A 33 1.38 -8.76 2.77
CA ALA A 33 1.76 -9.51 3.97
C ALA A 33 1.43 -8.70 5.24
N ASP A 34 1.77 -7.41 5.26
CA ASP A 34 1.51 -6.52 6.38
C ASP A 34 0.02 -6.31 6.63
N ARG A 35 -0.77 -6.15 5.57
CA ARG A 35 -2.24 -6.02 5.66
C ARG A 35 -2.86 -7.29 6.25
N GLN A 36 -2.44 -8.46 5.78
CA GLN A 36 -2.90 -9.75 6.30
C GLN A 36 -2.50 -9.95 7.76
N ALA A 37 -1.25 -9.61 8.12
CA ALA A 37 -0.77 -9.64 9.49
C ALA A 37 -1.57 -8.70 10.40
N LEU A 38 -1.90 -7.49 9.93
CA LEU A 38 -2.71 -6.54 10.69
C LEU A 38 -4.10 -7.10 10.97
N GLN A 39 -4.76 -7.68 9.95
CA GLN A 39 -6.06 -8.33 10.13
C GLN A 39 -5.99 -9.49 11.14
N ALA A 40 -4.93 -10.32 11.07
CA ALA A 40 -4.72 -11.41 12.02
C ALA A 40 -4.44 -10.92 13.44
N ALA A 41 -3.63 -9.86 13.61
CA ALA A 41 -3.36 -9.25 14.91
C ALA A 41 -4.65 -8.68 15.54
N MET A 42 -5.46 -7.97 14.75
CA MET A 42 -6.78 -7.47 15.19
C MET A 42 -7.72 -8.60 15.59
N ALA A 43 -7.78 -9.69 14.82
CA ALA A 43 -8.61 -10.86 15.14
C ALA A 43 -8.18 -11.54 16.46
N ARG A 44 -6.87 -11.58 16.74
CA ARG A 44 -6.29 -12.08 18.00
C ARG A 44 -6.36 -11.07 19.15
N ARG A 45 -6.86 -9.85 18.90
CA ARG A 45 -6.84 -8.72 19.85
C ARG A 45 -5.44 -8.37 20.35
N ASP A 46 -4.42 -8.63 19.53
CA ASP A 46 -3.05 -8.22 19.80
C ASP A 46 -2.87 -6.77 19.35
N HIS A 47 -3.29 -5.84 20.21
CA HIS A 47 -3.26 -4.42 19.91
C HIS A 47 -1.84 -3.86 19.80
N GLY A 48 -0.86 -4.48 20.46
CA GLY A 48 0.54 -4.10 20.38
C GLY A 48 1.10 -4.34 18.99
N ASP A 49 0.94 -5.57 18.49
CA ASP A 49 1.37 -5.96 17.14
C ASP A 49 0.58 -5.19 16.07
N ALA A 50 -0.74 -5.10 16.22
CA ALA A 50 -1.60 -4.36 15.31
C ALA A 50 -1.17 -2.88 15.19
N ARG A 51 -0.75 -2.23 16.28
CA ARG A 51 -0.27 -0.84 16.25
C ARG A 51 1.04 -0.70 15.49
N GLN A 52 1.98 -1.63 15.69
CA GLN A 52 3.25 -1.63 14.94
C GLN A 52 3.01 -1.83 13.44
N LEU A 53 2.13 -2.77 13.09
CA LEU A 53 1.75 -3.05 11.70
C LEU A 53 1.04 -1.85 11.06
N ALA A 54 0.09 -1.21 11.76
CA ALA A 54 -0.60 -0.02 11.27
C ALA A 54 0.39 1.13 11.01
N HIS A 55 1.37 1.34 11.90
CA HIS A 55 2.40 2.36 11.70
C HIS A 55 3.28 2.08 10.48
N ARG A 56 3.70 0.82 10.29
CA ARG A 56 4.48 0.40 9.11
C ARG A 56 3.69 0.59 7.82
N LEU A 57 2.45 0.14 7.79
CA LEU A 57 1.53 0.29 6.65
C LEU A 57 1.29 1.77 6.30
N GLN A 58 1.13 2.63 7.29
CA GLN A 58 0.98 4.07 7.10
C GLN A 58 2.21 4.67 6.40
N GLY A 59 3.43 4.30 6.83
CA GLY A 59 4.67 4.75 6.21
C GLY A 59 4.80 4.29 4.76
N THR A 60 4.53 3.00 4.51
CA THR A 60 4.55 2.42 3.16
C THR A 60 3.53 3.11 2.25
N ALA A 61 2.29 3.30 2.72
CA ALA A 61 1.25 3.98 1.95
C ALA A 61 1.64 5.43 1.62
N ALA A 62 2.09 6.20 2.61
CA ALA A 62 2.48 7.61 2.45
C ALA A 62 3.64 7.78 1.46
N PHE A 63 4.58 6.82 1.44
CA PHE A 63 5.67 6.81 0.46
C PHE A 63 5.14 6.51 -0.95
N LEU A 64 4.30 5.49 -1.10
CA LEU A 64 3.83 5.02 -2.41
C LEU A 64 2.88 5.99 -3.11
N ASN A 65 2.10 6.75 -2.34
CA ASN A 65 1.09 7.66 -2.88
C ASN A 65 1.55 9.14 -2.92
N GLY A 66 2.72 9.47 -2.36
CA GLY A 66 3.22 10.85 -2.26
C GLY A 66 2.38 11.79 -1.38
N ALA A 67 1.32 11.30 -0.76
CA ALA A 67 0.30 12.06 -0.03
C ALA A 67 0.35 11.75 1.47
N ARG A 68 1.44 12.19 2.11
CA ARG A 68 1.70 11.94 3.54
C ARG A 68 0.54 12.39 4.44
N GLU A 69 0.08 13.62 4.27
CA GLU A 69 -0.97 14.20 5.14
C GLU A 69 -2.29 13.44 5.03
N SER A 70 -2.76 13.18 3.80
CA SER A 70 -3.98 12.41 3.57
C SER A 70 -3.87 10.97 4.11
N THR A 71 -2.68 10.35 4.03
CA THR A 71 -2.44 9.02 4.60
C THR A 71 -2.50 9.05 6.13
N LEU A 72 -1.91 10.06 6.76
CA LEU A 72 -1.96 10.23 8.22
C LEU A 72 -3.41 10.38 8.70
N GLU A 73 -4.20 11.20 8.02
CA GLU A 73 -5.62 11.39 8.34
C GLU A 73 -6.42 10.11 8.19
N LEU A 74 -6.20 9.34 7.12
CA LEU A 74 -6.86 8.05 6.92
C LEU A 74 -6.54 7.06 8.06
N PHE A 75 -5.28 6.98 8.49
CA PHE A 75 -4.84 6.07 9.54
C PHE A 75 -5.17 6.56 10.96
N ARG A 76 -5.54 7.83 11.13
CA ARG A 76 -5.81 8.43 12.45
C ARG A 76 -6.85 7.65 13.23
N ALA A 77 -7.99 7.33 12.62
CA ALA A 77 -9.09 6.63 13.29
C ALA A 77 -8.69 5.22 13.76
N LEU A 78 -7.96 4.48 12.92
CA LEU A 78 -7.43 3.15 13.25
C LEU A 78 -6.41 3.23 14.39
N ASN A 79 -5.43 4.13 14.29
CA ASN A 79 -4.39 4.29 15.30
C ASN A 79 -4.96 4.69 16.67
N GLN A 80 -5.97 5.58 16.69
CA GLN A 80 -6.66 5.96 17.91
C GLN A 80 -7.41 4.77 18.52
N ALA A 81 -8.13 3.99 17.72
CA ALA A 81 -8.85 2.81 18.19
C ALA A 81 -7.90 1.75 18.78
N LEU A 82 -6.78 1.50 18.09
CA LEU A 82 -5.75 0.57 18.55
C LEU A 82 -5.07 1.05 19.84
N ALA A 83 -4.81 2.36 19.98
CA ALA A 83 -4.21 2.93 21.18
C ALA A 83 -5.15 2.88 22.40
N GLN A 84 -6.46 3.00 22.18
CA GLN A 84 -7.48 2.96 23.24
C GLN A 84 -7.90 1.52 23.60
N GLY A 85 -7.53 0.52 22.79
CA GLY A 85 -7.97 -0.87 22.98
C GLY A 85 -9.48 -1.04 22.80
N ASP A 86 -10.15 -0.14 22.06
CA ASP A 86 -11.60 -0.14 21.89
C ASP A 86 -12.04 -1.17 20.84
N VAL A 87 -12.16 -2.43 21.30
CA VAL A 87 -12.50 -3.59 20.46
C VAL A 87 -13.86 -3.44 19.78
N ALA A 88 -14.81 -2.73 20.40
CA ALA A 88 -16.15 -2.57 19.85
C ALA A 88 -16.16 -1.65 18.61
N LEU A 89 -15.28 -0.65 18.58
CA LEU A 89 -15.21 0.32 17.48
C LEU A 89 -14.19 -0.07 16.39
N LEU A 90 -13.29 -1.01 16.66
CA LEU A 90 -12.24 -1.42 15.72
C LEU A 90 -12.76 -1.82 14.33
N PRO A 91 -13.81 -2.65 14.17
CA PRO A 91 -14.28 -3.07 12.86
C PRO A 91 -14.67 -1.88 11.96
N GLY A 92 -15.49 -0.95 12.47
CA GLY A 92 -15.92 0.23 11.69
C GLY A 92 -14.80 1.25 11.44
N ARG A 93 -13.82 1.35 12.34
CA ARG A 93 -12.68 2.26 12.18
C ARG A 93 -11.57 1.70 11.29
N CYS A 94 -11.49 0.38 11.14
CA CYS A 94 -10.47 -0.28 10.33
C CYS A 94 -10.85 -0.40 8.85
N GLU A 95 -12.15 -0.51 8.54
CA GLU A 95 -12.65 -0.77 7.19
C GLU A 95 -12.16 0.23 6.13
N PRO A 96 -12.18 1.56 6.37
CA PRO A 96 -11.67 2.52 5.37
C PRO A 96 -10.18 2.31 5.08
N THR A 97 -9.38 2.02 6.12
CA THR A 97 -7.94 1.80 5.98
C THR A 97 -7.66 0.49 5.23
N LEU A 98 -8.34 -0.60 5.55
CA LEU A 98 -8.16 -1.88 4.87
C LEU A 98 -8.61 -1.83 3.40
N THR A 99 -9.69 -1.12 3.11
CA THR A 99 -10.18 -0.89 1.75
C THR A 99 -9.19 -0.09 0.92
N TYR A 100 -8.64 0.98 1.51
CA TYR A 100 -7.59 1.76 0.89
C TYR A 100 -6.34 0.92 0.60
N LEU A 101 -5.85 0.14 1.57
CA LEU A 101 -4.67 -0.71 1.39
C LEU A 101 -4.88 -1.77 0.31
N SER A 102 -6.08 -2.35 0.21
CA SER A 102 -6.44 -3.29 -0.85
C SER A 102 -6.47 -2.61 -2.23
N SER A 103 -6.93 -1.36 -2.28
CA SER A 103 -6.92 -0.55 -3.52
C SER A 103 -5.50 -0.19 -3.95
N LEU A 104 -4.62 0.10 -2.99
CA LEU A 104 -3.20 0.37 -3.20
C LEU A 104 -2.45 -0.89 -3.67
N GLU A 105 -2.73 -2.06 -3.08
CA GLU A 105 -2.22 -3.37 -3.51
C GLU A 105 -2.58 -3.61 -4.99
N ALA A 106 -3.85 -3.42 -5.35
CA ALA A 106 -4.31 -3.57 -6.73
C ALA A 106 -3.64 -2.55 -7.69
N ALA A 107 -3.40 -1.33 -7.23
CA ALA A 107 -2.70 -0.32 -8.03
C ALA A 107 -1.23 -0.71 -8.30
N LEU A 108 -0.53 -1.25 -7.29
CA LEU A 108 0.84 -1.75 -7.46
C LEU A 108 0.91 -2.87 -8.49
N LEU A 109 -0.01 -3.84 -8.40
CA LEU A 109 -0.06 -4.96 -9.34
C LEU A 109 -0.29 -4.47 -10.78
N ARG A 110 -1.31 -3.61 -11.01
CA ARG A 110 -1.56 -3.01 -12.33
C ARG A 110 -0.35 -2.26 -12.87
N ALA A 111 0.34 -1.48 -12.03
CA ALA A 111 1.54 -0.75 -12.42
C ALA A 111 2.70 -1.67 -12.85
N THR A 112 2.75 -2.91 -12.36
CA THR A 112 3.72 -3.92 -12.82
C THR A 112 3.32 -4.55 -14.17
N GLU A 113 2.02 -4.68 -14.44
CA GLU A 113 1.46 -5.34 -15.63
C GLU A 113 1.46 -4.43 -16.86
N ASP A 114 1.10 -3.15 -16.71
CA ASP A 114 1.07 -2.15 -17.80
C ASP A 114 2.45 -1.96 -18.48
N ARG A 115 3.53 -2.33 -17.80
CA ARG A 115 4.91 -2.30 -18.33
C ARG A 115 5.26 -3.55 -19.14
N ALA A 116 4.70 -4.71 -18.79
CA ALA A 116 4.92 -5.95 -19.52
C ALA A 116 4.32 -5.89 -20.93
N THR A 117 3.18 -5.21 -21.09
CA THR A 117 2.50 -5.00 -22.37
C THR A 117 3.19 -3.92 -23.22
N THR A 118 3.66 -2.84 -22.61
CA THR A 118 4.36 -1.75 -23.32
C THR A 118 5.77 -2.15 -23.81
N GLY A 119 6.47 -3.04 -23.09
CA GLY A 119 7.77 -3.56 -23.51
C GLY A 119 7.71 -4.56 -24.68
N ARG A 120 6.56 -5.22 -24.89
CA ARG A 120 6.39 -6.22 -25.96
C ARG A 120 6.20 -5.58 -27.34
N LYS A 121 5.42 -4.49 -27.42
CA LYS A 121 5.16 -3.77 -28.68
C LYS A 121 6.42 -3.14 -29.32
N LYS A 122 7.44 -2.78 -28.52
CA LYS A 122 8.67 -2.20 -29.06
C LYS A 122 9.60 -3.21 -29.76
N LYS A 123 9.41 -4.52 -29.56
CA LYS A 123 10.20 -5.57 -30.21
C LYS A 123 9.64 -6.05 -31.55
N GLU A 124 8.42 -5.64 -31.92
CA GLU A 124 7.76 -6.06 -33.17
C GLU A 124 7.83 -4.99 -34.28
N MET A 125 8.48 -3.85 -34.06
CA MET A 125 8.66 -2.77 -35.04
C MET A 125 10.13 -2.59 -35.46
N THR A 126 10.89 -3.68 -35.43
CA THR A 126 12.24 -3.75 -36.00
C THR A 126 12.43 -5.13 -36.63
N ASN A 127 11.63 -5.40 -37.67
CA ASN A 127 11.89 -6.41 -38.69
C ASN A 127 11.29 -5.89 -40.00
#